data_AF-A0AAD9KGE7-F1
#
_entry.id   AF-A0AAD9KGE7-F1
#
_cell.length_a   1.000
_cell.length_b   1.000
_cell.length_c   1.000
_cell.angle_alpha   90.00
_cell.angle_beta   90.00
_cell.angle_gamma   90.00
#
_symmetry.space_group_name_H-M   'P 1'
#
loop_
_entity.id
_entity.type
_entity.pdbx_description
1 polymer ?
#
loop_
_entity_poly.entity_id
_entity_poly.type
_entity_poly.pdbx_seq_one_letter_code
_entity_poly.pdbx_strand_id
1 'polypeptide(L)'
;MKPIIICTFYRAPHDSQGTQIEELDLSLSKLGNKINTHNVIITGDFNLPNINWENHHVTPNSGYSTAAANKLISLVEEHGLIQHVNEPTRKQGNANNILDLVFTNKPGLIKKLNVVDGIADHNTIIIDVNISPKRKHRPKRKNFIRNKADHLNIQKSLDDFTHEYFSLNQNMTVNDKWNLVSTKIINIMKHYVPVRLTTSRYNLPWFNKDLKKCAKERNDYIRKQKYLEIQKTGKSFVTSGKTCTNTFVLLDCPI
;
A
#
# COMPACT_ATOMS: atom_id res chain seq x y z
N MET A 1 10.58 6.41 13.01
CA MET A 1 9.78 5.28 12.49
C MET A 1 10.78 4.22 12.10
N LYS A 2 10.71 3.04 12.74
CA LYS A 2 11.56 1.91 12.35
C LYS A 2 11.11 1.43 10.96
N PRO A 3 12.00 1.23 9.99
CA PRO A 3 11.58 0.73 8.70
C PRO A 3 11.05 -0.71 8.82
N ILE A 4 10.20 -1.09 7.88
CA ILE A 4 9.63 -2.44 7.79
C ILE A 4 10.32 -3.18 6.65
N ILE A 5 10.70 -4.43 6.93
CA ILE A 5 11.26 -5.38 5.97
C ILE A 5 10.18 -6.44 5.79
N ILE A 6 9.73 -6.61 4.55
CA ILE A 6 8.78 -7.65 4.17
C ILE A 6 9.53 -8.62 3.27
N CYS A 7 9.57 -9.88 3.69
CA CYS A 7 10.13 -10.99 2.93
C CYS A 7 9.00 -11.92 2.52
N THR A 8 8.98 -12.31 1.26
CA THR A 8 8.07 -13.33 0.74
C THR A 8 8.90 -14.56 0.41
N PHE A 9 8.47 -15.72 0.90
CA PHE A 9 9.18 -16.98 0.72
C PHE A 9 8.26 -18.04 0.13
N TYR A 10 8.79 -18.84 -0.77
CA TYR A 10 8.12 -20.03 -1.29
C TYR A 10 9.10 -21.19 -1.24
N ARG A 11 8.70 -22.27 -0.57
CA ARG A 11 9.40 -23.55 -0.61
C ARG A 11 8.61 -24.52 -1.46
N ALA A 12 9.28 -25.13 -2.42
CA ALA A 12 8.69 -26.18 -3.23
C ALA A 12 8.51 -27.46 -2.38
N PRO A 13 7.37 -28.17 -2.50
CA PRO A 13 7.07 -29.31 -1.65
C PRO A 13 8.08 -30.46 -1.76
N HIS A 14 8.77 -30.57 -2.91
CA HIS A 14 9.75 -31.61 -3.20
C HIS A 14 11.16 -31.34 -2.64
N ASP A 15 11.41 -30.17 -2.04
CA ASP A 15 12.70 -29.89 -1.36
C ASP A 15 12.79 -30.72 -0.06
N SER A 16 13.26 -31.95 -0.19
CA SER A 16 13.36 -32.90 0.91
C SER A 16 14.48 -32.56 1.89
N GLN A 17 15.53 -31.85 1.44
CA GLN A 17 16.69 -31.54 2.29
C GLN A 17 16.58 -30.19 2.98
N GLY A 18 15.64 -29.33 2.57
CA GLY A 18 15.45 -28.00 3.15
C GLY A 18 16.50 -27.00 2.69
N THR A 19 17.05 -27.16 1.48
CA THR A 19 18.03 -26.22 0.92
C THR A 19 17.46 -24.81 0.79
N GLN A 20 16.17 -24.68 0.45
CA GLN A 20 15.52 -23.39 0.33
C GLN A 20 15.37 -22.68 1.69
N ILE A 21 15.31 -23.45 2.78
CA ILE A 21 15.25 -22.90 4.14
C ILE A 21 16.63 -22.41 4.57
N GLU A 22 17.71 -23.10 4.17
CA GLU A 22 19.08 -22.61 4.37
C GLU A 22 19.32 -21.31 3.58
N GLU A 23 18.80 -21.19 2.36
CA GLU A 23 18.87 -19.94 1.60
C GLU A 23 18.11 -18.79 2.27
N LEU A 24 16.96 -19.10 2.89
CA LEU A 24 16.21 -18.14 3.71
C LEU A 24 17.04 -17.71 4.92
N ASP A 25 17.65 -18.65 5.64
CA ASP A 25 18.51 -18.37 6.79
C ASP A 25 19.71 -17.49 6.41
N LEU A 26 20.42 -17.83 5.33
CA LEU A 26 21.51 -17.01 4.80
C LEU A 26 21.03 -15.59 4.44
N SER A 27 19.81 -15.45 3.94
CA SER A 27 19.23 -14.15 3.60
C SER A 27 18.88 -13.33 4.84
N LEU A 28 18.39 -13.96 5.91
CA LEU A 28 18.14 -13.32 7.19
C LEU A 28 19.44 -12.92 7.89
N SER A 29 20.46 -13.79 7.85
CA SER A 29 21.79 -13.52 8.38
C SER A 29 22.45 -12.29 7.73
N LYS A 30 22.22 -12.07 6.42
CA LYS A 30 22.67 -10.85 5.71
C LYS A 30 22.03 -9.56 6.23
N LEU A 31 20.91 -9.61 6.95
CA LEU A 31 20.34 -8.43 7.60
C LEU A 31 21.22 -7.95 8.75
N GLY A 32 21.97 -8.84 9.40
CA GLY A 32 22.78 -8.55 10.58
C GLY A 32 21.97 -7.79 11.64
N ASN A 33 22.51 -6.70 12.16
CA ASN A 33 21.84 -5.85 13.16
C ASN A 33 20.50 -5.26 12.70
N LYS A 34 20.18 -5.27 11.41
CA LYS A 34 18.88 -4.80 10.91
C LYS A 34 17.73 -5.66 11.40
N ILE A 35 17.95 -6.96 11.61
CA ILE A 35 16.90 -7.87 12.10
C ILE A 35 16.35 -7.44 13.46
N ASN A 36 17.19 -6.89 14.34
CA ASN A 36 16.81 -6.45 15.68
C ASN A 36 16.31 -4.99 15.71
N THR A 37 16.81 -4.16 14.81
CA THR A 37 16.49 -2.72 14.79
C THR A 37 15.23 -2.39 14.00
N HIS A 38 14.86 -3.22 13.02
CA HIS A 38 13.73 -3.02 12.11
C HIS A 38 12.51 -3.86 12.53
N ASN A 39 11.37 -3.63 11.89
CA ASN A 39 10.23 -4.55 11.95
C ASN A 39 10.36 -5.53 10.79
N VAL A 40 10.38 -6.83 11.05
CA VAL A 40 10.53 -7.88 10.04
C VAL A 40 9.24 -8.68 9.97
N ILE A 41 8.73 -8.87 8.76
CA ILE A 41 7.61 -9.76 8.44
C ILE A 41 8.08 -10.70 7.35
N ILE A 42 7.97 -12.01 7.58
CA ILE A 42 8.25 -13.05 6.59
C ILE A 42 6.94 -13.78 6.35
N THR A 43 6.57 -13.98 5.09
CA THR A 43 5.32 -14.66 4.77
C THR A 43 5.41 -15.43 3.47
N GLY A 44 4.53 -16.42 3.31
CA GLY A 44 4.39 -17.19 2.08
C GLY A 44 4.18 -18.67 2.38
N ASP A 45 4.31 -19.50 1.36
CA ASP A 45 4.01 -20.92 1.42
C ASP A 45 5.27 -21.74 1.67
N PHE A 46 5.32 -22.40 2.84
CA PHE A 46 6.46 -23.21 3.28
C PHE A 46 6.29 -24.70 2.96
N ASN A 47 5.07 -25.15 2.62
CA ASN A 47 4.78 -26.56 2.34
C ASN A 47 5.26 -27.54 3.43
N LEU A 48 5.11 -27.18 4.72
CA LEU A 48 5.53 -27.98 5.88
C LEU A 48 4.41 -28.10 6.95
N PRO A 49 3.29 -28.78 6.62
CA PRO A 49 2.18 -28.95 7.56
C PRO A 49 2.49 -29.94 8.68
N ASN A 50 3.64 -30.62 8.63
CA ASN A 50 4.08 -31.58 9.65
C ASN A 50 4.67 -30.90 10.90
N ILE A 51 4.79 -29.56 10.93
CA ILE A 51 5.19 -28.79 12.12
C ILE A 51 3.95 -28.46 12.96
N ASN A 52 4.00 -28.82 14.23
CA ASN A 52 3.11 -28.28 15.25
C ASN A 52 3.73 -27.01 15.84
N TRP A 53 3.11 -25.85 15.57
CA TRP A 53 3.60 -24.54 16.01
C TRP A 53 3.34 -24.23 17.49
N GLU A 54 2.49 -24.99 18.19
CA GLU A 54 2.24 -24.79 19.63
C GLU A 54 3.41 -25.28 20.49
N ASN A 55 4.09 -26.34 20.04
CA ASN A 55 5.15 -27.00 20.80
C ASN A 55 6.43 -27.25 19.98
N HIS A 56 6.50 -26.72 18.75
CA HIS A 56 7.61 -26.90 17.81
C HIS A 56 7.94 -28.38 17.55
N HIS A 57 6.94 -29.26 17.56
CA HIS A 57 7.13 -30.69 17.29
C HIS A 57 6.92 -31.02 15.81
N VAL A 58 7.81 -31.82 15.23
CA VAL A 58 7.69 -32.31 13.85
C VAL A 58 7.13 -33.73 13.83
N THR A 59 6.01 -33.94 13.13
CA THR A 59 5.40 -35.27 12.97
C THR A 59 6.22 -36.11 11.98
N PRO A 60 6.88 -37.20 12.43
CA PRO A 60 7.64 -38.07 11.55
C PRO A 60 6.72 -38.89 10.65
N ASN A 61 7.25 -39.40 9.53
CA ASN A 61 6.53 -40.29 8.59
C ASN A 61 5.20 -39.72 8.06
N SER A 62 5.08 -38.39 8.00
CA SER A 62 3.89 -37.67 7.55
C SER A 62 3.81 -37.47 6.03
N GLY A 63 4.80 -37.97 5.27
CA GLY A 63 4.95 -37.70 3.83
C GLY A 63 5.59 -36.34 3.50
N TYR A 64 5.83 -35.50 4.52
CA TYR A 64 6.53 -34.22 4.39
C TYR A 64 7.96 -34.32 4.92
N SER A 65 8.83 -33.40 4.50
CA SER A 65 10.23 -33.43 4.92
C SER A 65 10.39 -33.05 6.40
N THR A 66 10.81 -34.03 7.21
CA THR A 66 11.23 -33.80 8.60
C THR A 66 12.49 -32.94 8.68
N ALA A 67 13.43 -33.12 7.75
CA ALA A 67 14.69 -32.36 7.74
C ALA A 67 14.45 -30.86 7.49
N ALA A 68 13.63 -30.52 6.49
CA ALA A 68 13.24 -29.15 6.21
C ALA A 68 12.45 -28.55 7.38
N ALA A 69 11.51 -29.30 7.96
CA ALA A 69 10.74 -28.86 9.11
C ALA A 69 11.63 -28.49 10.32
N ASN A 70 12.58 -29.37 10.67
CA ASN A 70 13.53 -29.11 11.76
C ASN A 70 14.40 -27.88 11.48
N LYS A 71 14.90 -27.72 10.24
CA LYS A 71 15.67 -26.53 9.86
C LYS A 71 14.86 -25.24 10.00
N LEU A 72 13.57 -25.27 9.65
CA LEU A 72 12.70 -24.10 9.82
C LEU A 72 12.50 -23.75 11.29
N ILE A 73 12.31 -24.75 12.16
CA ILE A 73 12.19 -24.53 13.60
C ILE A 73 13.48 -23.89 14.15
N SER A 74 14.65 -24.45 13.81
CA SER A 74 15.94 -23.88 14.23
C SER A 74 16.11 -22.44 13.76
N LEU A 75 15.80 -22.16 12.49
CA LEU A 75 15.84 -20.79 11.93
C LEU A 75 14.90 -19.84 12.72
N VAL A 76 13.67 -20.28 12.99
CA VAL A 76 12.68 -19.47 13.73
C VAL A 76 13.20 -19.14 15.14
N GLU A 77 13.79 -20.11 15.82
CA GLU A 77 14.36 -19.95 17.16
C GLU A 77 15.61 -19.06 17.15
N GLU A 78 16.56 -19.30 16.24
CA GLU A 78 17.82 -18.55 16.12
C GLU A 78 17.59 -17.06 15.82
N HIS A 79 16.61 -16.75 14.95
CA HIS A 79 16.27 -15.37 14.58
C HIS A 79 15.20 -14.74 15.49
N GLY A 80 14.74 -15.44 16.52
CA GLY A 80 13.72 -14.96 17.47
C GLY A 80 12.40 -14.59 16.76
N LEU A 81 12.01 -15.37 15.75
CA LEU A 81 10.80 -15.17 14.97
C LEU A 81 9.60 -15.81 15.66
N ILE A 82 8.43 -15.22 15.44
CA ILE A 82 7.16 -15.67 16.02
C ILE A 82 6.22 -15.95 14.86
N GLN A 83 5.71 -17.18 14.79
CA GLN A 83 4.69 -17.61 13.84
C GLN A 83 3.30 -17.18 14.33
N HIS A 84 2.45 -16.64 13.45
CA HIS A 84 1.12 -16.10 13.82
C HIS A 84 -0.08 -16.87 13.25
N VAL A 85 0.12 -17.85 12.37
CA VAL A 85 -0.98 -18.56 11.67
C VAL A 85 -1.30 -19.86 12.38
N ASN A 86 -2.46 -19.94 13.01
CA ASN A 86 -2.96 -21.11 13.75
C ASN A 86 -4.18 -21.78 13.09
N GLU A 87 -4.60 -21.31 11.91
CA GLU A 87 -5.76 -21.83 11.18
C GLU A 87 -5.35 -22.42 9.82
N PRO A 88 -6.04 -23.47 9.32
CA PRO A 88 -5.72 -24.10 8.04
C PRO A 88 -5.79 -23.13 6.86
N THR A 89 -4.69 -22.98 6.15
CA THR A 89 -4.58 -22.12 4.96
C THR A 89 -4.83 -22.88 3.66
N ARG A 90 -4.86 -24.21 3.70
CA ARG A 90 -5.32 -25.04 2.58
C ARG A 90 -6.17 -26.18 3.10
N LYS A 91 -7.40 -26.26 2.60
CA LYS A 91 -8.39 -27.29 2.96
C LYS A 91 -8.66 -28.16 1.74
N GLN A 92 -8.30 -29.44 1.79
CA GLN A 92 -8.48 -30.36 0.67
C GLN A 92 -9.12 -31.66 1.17
N GLY A 93 -10.39 -31.88 0.83
CA GLY A 93 -11.17 -32.99 1.37
C GLY A 93 -11.22 -32.92 2.90
N ASN A 94 -10.68 -33.94 3.56
CA ASN A 94 -10.60 -34.01 5.02
C ASN A 94 -9.28 -33.45 5.59
N ALA A 95 -8.33 -33.05 4.75
CA ALA A 95 -7.05 -32.51 5.19
C ALA A 95 -7.13 -30.99 5.42
N ASN A 96 -6.67 -30.57 6.60
CA ASN A 96 -6.63 -29.18 7.06
C ASN A 96 -5.17 -28.80 7.33
N ASN A 97 -4.50 -28.21 6.34
CA ASN A 97 -3.08 -27.95 6.39
C ASN A 97 -2.79 -26.46 6.62
N ILE A 98 -1.82 -26.18 7.50
CA ILE A 98 -1.21 -24.85 7.66
C ILE A 98 0.06 -24.85 6.80
N LEU A 99 -0.02 -24.26 5.61
CA LEU A 99 1.12 -24.21 4.66
C LEU A 99 1.67 -22.79 4.53
N ASP A 100 0.77 -21.82 4.55
CA ASP A 100 1.08 -20.40 4.45
C ASP A 100 1.33 -19.85 5.85
N LEU A 101 2.52 -19.28 6.06
CA LEU A 101 2.95 -18.82 7.37
C LEU A 101 3.16 -17.31 7.37
N VAL A 102 3.04 -16.70 8.56
CA VAL A 102 3.41 -15.32 8.82
C VAL A 102 4.31 -15.32 10.05
N PHE A 103 5.56 -14.92 9.87
CA PHE A 103 6.53 -14.74 10.94
C PHE A 103 6.81 -13.26 11.18
N THR A 104 7.06 -12.91 12.43
CA THR A 104 7.59 -11.58 12.79
C THR A 104 8.65 -11.66 13.87
N ASN A 105 9.57 -10.71 13.88
CA ASN A 105 10.57 -10.56 14.96
C ASN A 105 10.03 -9.89 16.24
N LYS A 106 8.76 -9.45 16.27
CA LYS A 106 8.15 -8.75 17.41
C LYS A 106 6.70 -9.17 17.60
N PRO A 107 6.31 -9.61 18.81
CA PRO A 107 4.97 -10.13 19.06
C PRO A 107 3.87 -9.09 18.77
N GLY A 108 4.07 -7.84 19.16
CA GLY A 108 3.07 -6.76 18.98
C GLY A 108 3.00 -6.14 17.57
N LEU A 109 3.69 -6.71 16.57
CA LEU A 109 3.69 -6.18 15.21
C LEU A 109 2.40 -6.53 14.46
N ILE A 110 1.85 -7.72 14.68
CA ILE A 110 0.55 -8.13 14.13
C ILE A 110 -0.52 -7.84 15.18
N LYS A 111 -1.52 -7.03 14.81
CA LYS A 111 -2.66 -6.71 15.67
C LYS A 111 -3.80 -7.70 15.49
N LYS A 112 -4.00 -8.14 14.26
CA LYS A 112 -5.07 -9.07 13.88
C LYS A 112 -4.60 -9.90 12.70
N LEU A 113 -4.94 -11.18 12.70
CA LEU A 113 -4.76 -12.10 11.59
C LEU A 113 -6.09 -12.84 11.39
N ASN A 114 -6.52 -12.99 10.14
CA ASN A 114 -7.65 -13.84 9.79
C ASN A 114 -7.31 -14.65 8.56
N VAL A 115 -7.69 -15.92 8.55
CA VAL A 115 -7.69 -16.75 7.34
C VAL A 115 -9.09 -16.67 6.73
N VAL A 116 -9.17 -16.22 5.48
CA VAL A 116 -10.43 -16.12 4.74
C VAL A 116 -10.39 -17.04 3.54
N ASP A 117 -11.55 -17.55 3.14
CA ASP A 117 -11.64 -18.41 1.96
C ASP A 117 -11.07 -17.69 0.74
N GLY A 118 -10.13 -18.36 0.07
CA GLY A 118 -9.45 -17.84 -1.10
C GLY A 118 -10.26 -18.09 -2.37
N ILE A 119 -9.71 -17.63 -3.50
CA ILE A 119 -10.28 -17.88 -4.83
C ILE A 119 -9.84 -19.25 -5.38
N ALA A 120 -8.75 -19.79 -4.84
CA ALA A 120 -8.15 -21.07 -5.24
C ALA A 120 -8.20 -22.09 -4.08
N ASP A 121 -7.40 -23.15 -4.19
CA ASP A 121 -7.22 -24.17 -3.16
C ASP A 121 -6.53 -23.66 -1.88
N HIS A 122 -5.86 -22.51 -1.97
CA HIS A 122 -5.32 -21.78 -0.82
C HIS A 122 -6.29 -20.69 -0.32
N ASN A 123 -6.51 -20.68 0.99
CA ASN A 123 -7.13 -19.59 1.74
C ASN A 123 -6.18 -18.39 1.83
N THR A 124 -6.75 -17.21 1.88
CA THR A 124 -5.99 -15.95 1.96
C THR A 124 -5.79 -15.54 3.42
N ILE A 125 -4.55 -15.18 3.79
CA ILE A 125 -4.25 -14.60 5.09
C ILE A 125 -4.35 -13.07 5.01
N ILE A 126 -5.15 -12.47 5.89
CA ILE A 126 -5.27 -11.02 6.05
C ILE A 126 -4.67 -10.61 7.39
N ILE A 127 -3.65 -9.74 7.35
CA ILE A 127 -2.98 -9.22 8.55
C ILE A 127 -3.17 -7.71 8.70
N ASP A 128 -3.45 -7.28 9.94
CA ASP A 128 -3.40 -5.89 10.35
C ASP A 128 -2.07 -5.62 11.06
N VAL A 129 -1.21 -4.84 10.43
CA VAL A 129 0.13 -4.54 10.95
C VAL A 129 0.10 -3.24 11.78
N ASN A 130 0.60 -3.30 13.01
CA ASN A 130 0.68 -2.17 13.93
C ASN A 130 1.88 -1.25 13.59
N ILE A 131 1.68 -0.37 12.60
CA ILE A 131 2.68 0.61 12.16
C ILE A 131 2.10 2.01 12.00
N SER A 132 2.96 3.01 12.23
CA SER A 132 2.63 4.43 12.03
C SER A 132 3.48 5.02 10.89
N PRO A 133 3.11 4.80 9.61
CA PRO A 133 3.88 5.29 8.49
C PRO A 133 3.89 6.82 8.41
N LYS A 134 5.08 7.43 8.32
CA LYS A 134 5.19 8.85 7.98
C LYS A 134 4.78 9.05 6.52
N ARG A 135 3.59 9.62 6.30
CA ARG A 135 3.09 9.90 4.96
C ARG A 135 3.73 11.17 4.42
N LYS A 136 4.36 11.10 3.25
CA LYS A 136 4.83 12.29 2.53
C LYS A 136 3.61 13.06 2.02
N HIS A 137 3.26 14.16 2.69
CA HIS A 137 2.26 15.09 2.18
C HIS A 137 2.88 15.92 1.07
N ARG A 138 2.23 15.96 -0.10
CA ARG A 138 2.60 16.93 -1.14
C ARG A 138 2.29 18.33 -0.59
N PRO A 139 3.26 19.27 -0.59
CA PRO A 139 2.97 20.63 -0.15
C PRO A 139 1.87 21.22 -1.02
N LYS A 140 0.93 21.94 -0.40
CA LYS A 140 -0.10 22.67 -1.13
C LYS A 140 0.60 23.73 -1.99
N ARG A 141 0.31 23.72 -3.29
CA ARG A 141 0.81 24.72 -4.24
C ARG A 141 -0.23 25.81 -4.41
N LYS A 142 0.21 27.06 -4.49
CA LYS A 142 -0.64 28.18 -4.87
C LYS A 142 -0.86 28.14 -6.37
N ASN A 143 -2.11 28.01 -6.79
CA ASN A 143 -2.52 28.13 -8.18
C ASN A 143 -3.29 29.43 -8.36
N PHE A 144 -2.74 30.35 -9.14
CA PHE A 144 -3.41 31.60 -9.51
C PHE A 144 -4.53 31.32 -10.51
N ILE A 145 -5.74 31.75 -10.18
CA ILE A 145 -6.95 31.55 -10.99
C ILE A 145 -7.03 32.71 -11.99
N ARG A 146 -6.28 32.62 -13.09
CA ARG A 146 -6.12 33.71 -14.06
C ARG A 146 -7.43 34.19 -14.68
N ASN A 147 -8.40 33.29 -14.87
CA ASN A 147 -9.73 33.64 -15.42
C ASN A 147 -10.63 34.40 -14.43
N LYS A 148 -10.20 34.58 -13.17
CA LYS A 148 -10.87 35.41 -12.17
C LYS A 148 -10.03 36.61 -11.77
N ALA A 149 -9.01 36.94 -12.55
CA ALA A 149 -8.17 38.09 -12.28
C ALA A 149 -8.98 39.39 -12.42
N ASP A 150 -8.70 40.35 -11.55
CA ASP A 150 -9.21 41.72 -11.70
C ASP A 150 -8.37 42.44 -12.76
N HIS A 151 -8.73 42.22 -14.03
CA HIS A 151 -8.00 42.74 -15.17
C HIS A 151 -7.91 44.26 -15.18
N LEU A 152 -8.96 44.95 -14.70
CA LEU A 152 -9.04 46.41 -14.70
C LEU A 152 -8.02 47.02 -13.73
N ASN A 153 -7.97 46.51 -12.50
CA ASN A 153 -7.01 47.00 -11.51
C ASN A 153 -5.57 46.54 -11.80
N ILE A 154 -5.38 45.39 -12.46
CA ILE A 154 -4.06 44.96 -12.96
C ILE A 154 -3.54 45.94 -14.00
N GLN A 155 -4.36 46.29 -14.99
CA GLN A 155 -3.96 47.21 -16.06
C GLN A 155 -3.60 48.58 -15.46
N LYS A 156 -4.48 49.15 -14.63
CA LYS A 156 -4.21 50.41 -13.94
C LYS A 156 -2.91 50.40 -13.14
N SER A 157 -2.69 49.34 -12.35
CA SER A 157 -1.47 49.21 -11.53
C SER A 157 -0.19 49.03 -12.36
N LEU A 158 -0.30 48.46 -13.57
CA LEU A 158 0.81 48.34 -14.50
C LEU A 158 1.10 49.69 -15.18
N ASP A 159 0.07 50.43 -15.60
CA ASP A 159 0.23 51.76 -16.19
C ASP A 159 0.89 52.73 -15.20
N ASP A 160 0.41 52.74 -13.94
CA ASP A 160 1.00 53.53 -12.85
C ASP A 160 2.48 53.14 -12.63
N PHE A 161 2.78 51.84 -12.67
CA PHE A 161 4.15 51.35 -12.53
C PHE A 161 5.04 51.74 -13.72
N THR A 162 4.53 51.74 -14.94
CA THR A 162 5.31 52.13 -16.12
C THR A 162 5.79 53.57 -16.00
N HIS A 163 4.92 54.48 -15.54
CA HIS A 163 5.30 55.87 -15.27
C HIS A 163 6.35 55.99 -14.16
N GLU A 164 6.13 55.29 -13.03
CA GLU A 164 7.07 55.22 -11.90
C GLU A 164 8.45 54.69 -12.35
N TYR A 165 8.45 53.58 -13.10
CA TYR A 165 9.63 52.90 -13.57
C TYR A 165 10.49 53.81 -14.46
N PHE A 166 9.92 54.40 -15.51
CA PHE A 166 10.70 55.28 -16.40
C PHE A 166 11.22 56.55 -15.72
N SER A 167 10.56 57.01 -14.65
CA SER A 167 11.01 58.17 -13.86
C SER A 167 12.22 57.87 -12.96
N LEU A 168 12.35 56.65 -12.42
CA LEU A 168 13.37 56.27 -11.44
C LEU A 168 14.59 55.54 -12.05
N ASN A 169 14.54 55.18 -13.32
CA ASN A 169 15.40 54.16 -13.94
C ASN A 169 16.77 54.66 -14.50
N GLN A 170 17.17 55.91 -14.22
CA GLN A 170 18.36 56.49 -14.85
C GLN A 170 19.69 55.98 -14.26
N ASN A 171 19.74 55.60 -12.97
CA ASN A 171 21.00 55.26 -12.26
C ASN A 171 21.03 53.84 -11.64
N MET A 172 20.23 52.91 -12.15
CA MET A 172 20.13 51.54 -11.60
C MET A 172 20.89 50.52 -12.45
N THR A 173 21.42 49.46 -11.84
CA THR A 173 22.02 48.35 -12.58
C THR A 173 20.94 47.53 -13.30
N VAL A 174 21.32 46.73 -14.30
CA VAL A 174 20.39 45.83 -15.01
C VAL A 174 19.69 44.88 -14.04
N ASN A 175 20.40 44.39 -13.01
CA ASN A 175 19.83 43.48 -12.02
C ASN A 175 18.78 44.19 -11.15
N ASP A 176 19.03 45.43 -10.76
CA ASP A 176 18.08 46.21 -9.95
C ASP A 176 16.81 46.53 -10.74
N LYS A 177 16.96 46.87 -12.03
CA LYS A 177 15.84 47.07 -12.96
C LYS A 177 14.96 45.84 -13.07
N TRP A 178 15.59 44.67 -13.25
CA TRP A 178 14.88 43.39 -13.31
C TRP A 178 14.18 43.06 -11.98
N ASN A 179 14.86 43.28 -10.85
CA ASN A 179 14.28 43.04 -9.52
C ASN A 179 13.05 43.92 -9.28
N LEU A 180 13.08 45.18 -9.73
CA LEU A 180 11.95 46.11 -9.62
C LEU A 180 10.74 45.62 -10.43
N VAL A 181 10.95 45.26 -11.70
CA VAL A 181 9.89 44.74 -12.59
C VAL A 181 9.32 43.43 -12.05
N SER A 182 10.18 42.46 -11.75
CA SER A 182 9.74 41.15 -11.27
C SER A 182 8.99 41.25 -9.94
N THR A 183 9.45 42.08 -9.01
CA THR A 183 8.78 42.30 -7.72
C THR A 183 7.42 42.95 -7.90
N LYS A 184 7.30 43.99 -8.75
CA LYS A 184 6.02 44.66 -8.99
C LYS A 184 5.00 43.71 -9.64
N ILE A 185 5.40 42.97 -10.67
CA ILE A 185 4.54 41.98 -11.33
C ILE A 185 4.06 40.92 -10.33
N ILE A 186 4.96 40.38 -9.52
CA ILE A 186 4.60 39.39 -8.49
C ILE A 186 3.61 39.97 -7.46
N ASN A 187 3.77 41.24 -7.07
CA ASN A 187 2.88 41.90 -6.11
C ASN A 187 1.50 42.18 -6.71
N ILE A 188 1.43 42.67 -7.95
CA ILE A 188 0.18 42.84 -8.70
C ILE A 188 -0.55 41.50 -8.81
N MET A 189 0.18 40.43 -9.19
CA MET A 189 -0.39 39.08 -9.25
C MET A 189 -0.93 38.59 -7.90
N LYS A 190 -0.22 38.87 -6.79
CA LYS A 190 -0.68 38.48 -5.44
C LYS A 190 -1.93 39.22 -4.99
N HIS A 191 -2.11 40.49 -5.39
CA HIS A 191 -3.24 41.30 -4.98
C HIS A 191 -4.49 41.10 -5.84
N TYR A 192 -4.32 40.99 -7.15
CA TYR A 192 -5.45 41.05 -8.09
C TYR A 192 -5.80 39.71 -8.75
N VAL A 193 -5.03 38.64 -8.50
CA VAL A 193 -5.35 37.30 -9.01
C VAL A 193 -5.71 36.37 -7.85
N PRO A 194 -6.97 35.91 -7.77
CA PRO A 194 -7.39 34.99 -6.73
C PRO A 194 -6.55 33.71 -6.72
N VAL A 195 -6.22 33.22 -5.52
CA VAL A 195 -5.38 32.02 -5.35
C VAL A 195 -6.23 30.85 -4.86
N ARG A 196 -6.09 29.71 -5.54
CA ARG A 196 -6.58 28.41 -5.05
C ARG A 196 -5.40 27.57 -4.60
N LEU A 197 -5.49 27.00 -3.41
CA LEU A 197 -4.53 25.98 -2.97
C LEU A 197 -4.85 24.65 -3.64
N THR A 198 -3.82 23.94 -4.13
CA THR A 198 -4.01 22.57 -4.60
C THR A 198 -4.53 21.69 -3.48
N THR A 199 -5.44 20.78 -3.82
CA THR A 199 -5.90 19.77 -2.87
C THR A 199 -4.77 18.79 -2.61
N SER A 200 -4.48 18.52 -1.33
CA SER A 200 -3.51 17.50 -0.91
C SER A 200 -4.09 16.08 -0.98
N ARG A 201 -4.90 15.77 -2.00
CA ARG A 201 -5.49 14.44 -2.14
C ARG A 201 -4.35 13.45 -2.33
N TYR A 202 -4.24 12.52 -1.40
CA TYR A 202 -3.31 11.41 -1.49
C TYR A 202 -3.86 10.43 -2.53
N ASN A 203 -3.21 10.36 -3.68
CA ASN A 203 -3.41 9.23 -4.59
C ASN A 203 -2.49 8.11 -4.11
N LEU A 204 -3.07 6.91 -3.91
CA LEU A 204 -2.30 5.70 -3.66
C LEU A 204 -1.31 5.51 -4.83
N PRO A 205 -0.01 5.29 -4.59
CA PRO A 205 1.00 5.23 -5.64
C PRO A 205 0.72 4.17 -6.71
N TRP A 206 0.13 3.06 -6.30
CA TRP A 206 -0.24 1.93 -7.16
C TRP A 206 -1.61 2.08 -7.83
N PHE A 207 -2.45 3.06 -7.43
CA PHE A 207 -3.80 3.23 -7.95
C PHE A 207 -3.83 4.26 -9.09
N ASN A 208 -3.42 3.81 -10.26
CA ASN A 208 -3.29 4.62 -11.47
C ASN A 208 -4.65 4.92 -12.14
N LYS A 209 -4.61 5.58 -13.31
CA LYS A 209 -5.83 5.95 -14.06
C LYS A 209 -6.55 4.71 -14.60
N ASP A 210 -5.82 3.70 -15.02
CA ASP A 210 -6.40 2.48 -15.62
C ASP A 210 -7.14 1.67 -14.56
N LEU A 211 -6.55 1.49 -13.39
CA LEU A 211 -7.22 0.86 -12.24
C LEU A 211 -8.46 1.64 -11.79
N LYS A 212 -8.43 2.98 -11.87
CA LYS A 212 -9.64 3.80 -11.63
C LYS A 212 -10.73 3.53 -12.66
N LYS A 213 -10.36 3.35 -13.93
CA LYS A 213 -11.30 3.01 -15.01
C LYS A 213 -11.88 1.61 -14.78
N CYS A 214 -11.05 0.60 -14.55
CA CYS A 214 -11.51 -0.77 -14.28
C CYS A 214 -12.42 -0.83 -13.04
N ALA A 215 -12.07 -0.11 -11.97
CA ALA A 215 -12.92 -0.05 -10.77
C ALA A 215 -14.27 0.60 -11.04
N LYS A 216 -14.32 1.64 -11.88
CA LYS A 216 -15.57 2.27 -12.31
C LYS A 216 -16.42 1.31 -13.14
N GLU A 217 -15.83 0.67 -14.14
CA GLU A 217 -16.51 -0.32 -15.00
C GLU A 217 -17.10 -1.46 -14.17
N ARG A 218 -16.32 -2.06 -13.27
CA ARG A 218 -16.80 -3.08 -12.32
C ARG A 218 -18.01 -2.58 -11.52
N ASN A 219 -17.93 -1.37 -10.96
CA ASN A 219 -19.03 -0.81 -10.17
C ASN A 219 -20.28 -0.54 -11.01
N ASP A 220 -20.12 -0.11 -12.26
CA ASP A 220 -21.21 0.12 -13.21
C ASP A 220 -21.88 -1.22 -13.60
N TYR A 221 -21.10 -2.29 -13.83
CA TYR A 221 -21.62 -3.65 -14.02
C TYR A 221 -22.40 -4.15 -12.80
N ILE A 222 -21.86 -3.98 -11.59
CA ILE A 222 -22.55 -4.37 -10.35
C ILE A 222 -23.88 -3.62 -10.22
N ARG A 223 -23.91 -2.32 -10.53
CA ARG A 223 -25.15 -1.52 -10.51
C ARG A 223 -26.17 -2.04 -11.53
N LYS A 224 -25.73 -2.39 -12.74
CA LYS A 224 -26.59 -2.95 -13.79
C LYS A 224 -27.16 -4.30 -13.40
N GLN A 225 -26.35 -5.19 -12.82
CA GLN A 225 -26.79 -6.50 -12.34
C GLN A 225 -27.86 -6.36 -11.24
N LYS A 226 -27.61 -5.51 -10.24
CA LYS A 226 -28.60 -5.23 -9.18
C LYS A 226 -29.92 -4.71 -9.74
N TYR A 227 -29.87 -3.81 -10.73
CA TYR A 227 -31.07 -3.31 -11.39
C TYR A 227 -31.85 -4.43 -12.10
N LEU A 228 -31.17 -5.30 -12.86
CA LEU A 228 -31.78 -6.43 -13.55
C LEU A 228 -32.36 -7.47 -12.58
N GLU A 229 -31.70 -7.74 -11.45
CA GLU A 229 -32.21 -8.63 -10.41
C GLU A 229 -33.46 -8.07 -9.72
N ILE A 230 -33.50 -6.75 -9.44
CA ILE A 230 -34.69 -6.07 -8.89
C ILE A 230 -35.86 -6.20 -9.87
N GLN A 231 -35.62 -6.03 -11.18
CA GLN A 231 -36.65 -6.20 -12.20
C GLN A 231 -37.16 -7.66 -12.29
N LYS A 232 -36.30 -8.65 -12.09
CA LYS A 232 -36.67 -10.07 -12.12
C LYS A 232 -37.39 -10.56 -10.87
N THR A 233 -37.05 -10.02 -9.69
CA THR A 233 -37.52 -10.54 -8.39
C THR A 233 -38.56 -9.66 -7.71
N GLY A 234 -38.75 -8.41 -8.15
CA GLY A 234 -39.71 -7.46 -7.56
C GLY A 234 -39.40 -7.03 -6.12
N LYS A 235 -38.29 -7.48 -5.53
CA LYS A 235 -37.90 -7.15 -4.14
C LYS A 235 -36.69 -6.23 -4.13
N SER A 236 -36.84 -5.03 -3.55
CA SER A 236 -35.70 -4.15 -3.26
C SER A 236 -34.96 -4.67 -2.02
N PHE A 237 -33.69 -5.02 -2.16
CA PHE A 237 -32.84 -5.28 -0.98
C PHE A 237 -32.46 -3.97 -0.30
N VAL A 238 -32.96 -3.75 0.91
CA VAL A 238 -32.35 -2.83 1.87
C VAL A 238 -31.14 -3.56 2.46
N THR A 239 -29.95 -3.34 1.90
CA THR A 239 -28.72 -3.76 2.58
C THR A 239 -28.55 -2.90 3.81
N SER A 240 -28.71 -3.49 4.99
CA SER A 240 -28.27 -2.92 6.26
C SER A 240 -26.81 -2.50 6.10
N GLY A 241 -26.57 -1.19 6.14
CA GLY A 241 -25.22 -0.64 6.12
C GLY A 241 -24.41 -1.21 7.29
N LYS A 242 -23.20 -1.66 6.96
CA LYS A 242 -22.09 -2.13 7.84
C LYS A 242 -21.87 -3.65 7.86
N THR A 243 -21.37 -4.18 6.75
CA THR A 243 -20.27 -5.16 6.76
C THR A 243 -19.66 -5.21 5.36
N CYS A 244 -18.35 -5.00 5.27
CA CYS A 244 -17.60 -5.04 4.02
C CYS A 244 -17.61 -6.46 3.44
N THR A 245 -18.45 -6.75 2.46
CA THR A 245 -18.30 -7.94 1.61
C THR A 245 -17.48 -7.56 0.38
N ASN A 246 -16.18 -7.87 0.45
CA ASN A 246 -15.29 -7.87 -0.71
C ASN A 246 -15.63 -9.07 -1.60
N THR A 247 -16.65 -8.95 -2.44
CA THR A 247 -16.83 -9.86 -3.58
C THR A 247 -16.09 -9.25 -4.77
N PHE A 248 -14.83 -9.65 -4.97
CA PHE A 248 -14.08 -9.32 -6.17
C PHE A 248 -14.54 -10.22 -7.30
N VAL A 249 -15.46 -9.74 -8.13
CA VAL A 249 -15.61 -10.26 -9.50
C VAL A 249 -14.54 -9.56 -10.33
N LEU A 250 -13.43 -10.23 -10.57
CA LEU A 250 -12.46 -9.86 -11.60
C LEU A 250 -13.05 -10.29 -12.95
N LEU A 251 -13.44 -9.33 -13.77
CA LEU A 251 -13.55 -9.54 -15.20
C LEU A 251 -12.12 -9.47 -15.75
N ASP A 252 -11.71 -10.51 -16.46
CA ASP A 252 -10.42 -10.58 -17.15
C ASP A 252 -10.19 -9.32 -17.97
N CYS A 253 -9.14 -8.57 -17.63
CA CYS A 253 -8.61 -7.52 -18.46
C CYS A 253 -7.54 -8.17 -19.35
N PRO A 254 -7.73 -8.28 -20.67
CA PRO A 254 -6.69 -8.81 -21.55
C PRO A 254 -5.47 -7.88 -21.50
N ILE A 255 -4.30 -8.50 -21.39
CA ILE A 255 -2.97 -7.87 -21.46
C ILE A 255 -2.77 -7.25 -22.85
#